data_AF-A0A1W9GZY5-F1
#
_entry.id   AF-A0A1W9GZY5-F1
#
_cell.length_a   1.000
_cell.length_b   1.000
_cell.length_c   1.000
_cell.angle_alpha   90.00
_cell.angle_beta   90.00
_cell.angle_gamma   90.00
#
_symmetry.space_group_name_H-M   'P 1'
#
loop_
_entity.id
_entity.type
_entity.pdbx_description
1 polymer ?
#
loop_
_entity_poly.entity_id
_entity_poly.type
_entity_poly.pdbx_seq_one_letter_code
_entity_poly.pdbx_strand_id
1 'polypeptide(L)'
;MNKHLLSTIFAASLGLAGMQLALAEPVAVDGNSIFILDNSAVGSQIVVRNLNNGQLNACLVNAGQNQLELSANTIATDILIKNGTAVVTTYNDASLVTDVKLVDVTSCPIASAIDMSECYAFIDDDRLTIPCLKYGSNVISVIMKQRGHSMNFEFDSYKPNKGKDRKHDD
;
A
#
# COMPACT_ATOMS: atom_id res chain seq x y z
N MET A 1 -2.60 44.57 -54.27
CA MET A 1 -1.76 45.03 -53.14
C MET A 1 -2.69 45.69 -52.15
N ASN A 2 -2.90 45.26 -50.90
CA ASN A 2 -1.97 44.69 -49.93
C ASN A 2 -2.53 43.41 -49.30
N LYS A 3 -1.76 42.32 -49.45
CA LYS A 3 -1.77 41.17 -48.55
C LYS A 3 -0.95 41.60 -47.31
N HIS A 4 -1.10 40.92 -46.17
CA HIS A 4 -0.41 41.18 -44.88
C HIS A 4 -1.14 42.12 -43.90
N LEU A 5 -2.27 41.67 -43.34
CA LEU A 5 -2.78 42.25 -42.09
C LEU A 5 -3.54 41.24 -41.21
N LEU A 6 -3.24 39.95 -41.35
CA LEU A 6 -3.93 38.86 -40.63
C LEU A 6 -2.99 37.93 -39.84
N SER A 7 -1.71 38.27 -39.66
CA SER A 7 -0.70 37.30 -39.20
C SER A 7 -0.02 37.61 -37.85
N THR A 8 -0.51 38.52 -37.02
CA THR A 8 0.25 38.93 -35.81
C THR A 8 -0.50 38.95 -34.48
N ILE A 9 -1.72 38.41 -34.37
CA ILE A 9 -2.45 38.40 -33.08
C ILE A 9 -2.56 36.99 -32.45
N PHE A 10 -2.17 35.92 -33.16
CA PHE A 10 -2.28 34.55 -32.61
C PHE A 10 -1.03 33.98 -31.93
N ALA A 11 0.03 34.79 -31.74
CA ALA A 11 1.27 34.33 -31.10
C ALA A 11 1.40 34.71 -29.61
N ALA A 12 0.44 35.45 -29.04
CA ALA A 12 0.54 35.98 -27.67
C ALA A 12 -0.32 35.28 -26.61
N SER A 13 -1.10 34.23 -26.97
CA SER A 13 -2.00 33.55 -26.02
C SER A 13 -1.55 32.15 -25.58
N LEU A 14 -0.37 31.69 -25.99
CA LEU A 14 0.16 30.37 -25.59
C LEU A 14 1.12 30.41 -24.39
N GLY A 15 1.02 31.43 -23.53
CA GLY A 15 1.94 31.65 -22.40
C GLY A 15 1.36 31.43 -21.00
N LEU A 16 0.11 30.97 -20.86
CA LEU A 16 -0.57 30.87 -19.57
C LEU A 16 -1.21 29.50 -19.31
N ALA A 17 -0.72 28.44 -19.96
CA ALA A 17 -0.84 27.11 -19.36
C ALA A 17 0.24 27.01 -18.27
N GLY A 18 0.01 27.70 -17.15
CA GLY A 18 0.72 27.41 -15.92
C GLY A 18 0.46 25.94 -15.61
N MET A 19 1.43 25.08 -15.92
CA MET A 19 1.45 23.72 -15.43
C MET A 19 1.48 23.86 -13.91
N GLN A 20 0.32 23.78 -13.26
CA GLN A 20 0.25 23.44 -11.86
C GLN A 20 0.88 22.05 -11.77
N LEU A 21 2.17 22.02 -11.47
CA LEU A 21 2.86 20.82 -11.03
C LEU A 21 2.24 20.48 -9.67
N ALA A 22 1.07 19.85 -9.71
CA ALA A 22 0.53 19.15 -8.56
C ALA A 22 1.49 17.98 -8.32
N LEU A 23 2.46 18.20 -7.44
CA LEU A 23 3.29 17.11 -6.95
C LEU A 23 2.35 16.16 -6.21
N ALA A 24 2.31 14.92 -6.66
CA ALA A 24 1.58 13.88 -5.95
C ALA A 24 2.16 13.79 -4.53
N GLU A 25 1.27 13.68 -3.54
CA GLU A 25 1.67 13.42 -2.16
C GLU A 25 2.48 12.11 -2.11
N PRO A 26 3.56 12.02 -1.31
CA PRO A 26 4.26 10.77 -1.13
C PRO A 26 3.34 9.72 -0.47
N VAL A 27 3.33 8.51 -1.01
CA VAL A 27 2.44 7.43 -0.57
C VAL A 27 3.24 6.14 -0.36
N ALA A 28 2.96 5.46 0.74
CA ALA A 28 3.33 4.07 0.95
C ALA A 28 2.08 3.20 1.08
N VAL A 29 2.13 1.98 0.56
CA VAL A 29 1.05 1.00 0.70
C VAL A 29 1.63 -0.21 1.43
N ASP A 30 1.00 -0.61 2.53
CA ASP A 30 1.36 -1.83 3.25
C ASP A 30 0.11 -2.52 3.82
N GLY A 31 -0.01 -3.81 3.55
CA GLY A 31 -1.22 -4.58 3.81
C GLY A 31 -2.47 -3.97 3.16
N ASN A 32 -3.50 -3.69 3.97
CA ASN A 32 -4.75 -3.07 3.52
C ASN A 32 -4.80 -1.55 3.82
N SER A 33 -3.64 -0.93 4.02
CA SER A 33 -3.50 0.48 4.39
C SER A 33 -2.70 1.25 3.35
N ILE A 34 -3.17 2.44 3.01
CA ILE A 34 -2.49 3.46 2.22
C ILE A 34 -2.08 4.57 3.19
N PHE A 35 -0.79 4.83 3.31
CA PHE A 35 -0.20 5.88 4.14
C PHE A 35 0.21 7.04 3.24
N ILE A 36 -0.32 8.22 3.49
CA ILE A 36 -0.14 9.41 2.66
C ILE A 36 0.51 10.49 3.52
N LEU A 37 1.60 11.08 3.04
CA LEU A 37 2.22 12.24 3.66
C LEU A 37 1.50 13.52 3.23
N ASP A 38 0.80 14.14 4.18
CA ASP A 38 0.09 15.40 4.02
C ASP A 38 0.89 16.53 4.66
N ASN A 39 1.53 17.36 3.82
CA ASN A 39 2.27 18.55 4.23
C ASN A 39 1.39 19.82 4.28
N SER A 40 0.09 19.73 3.97
CA SER A 40 -0.82 20.89 4.03
C SER A 40 -1.20 21.26 5.47
N ALA A 41 -1.14 20.29 6.39
CA ALA A 41 -1.31 20.49 7.81
C ALA A 41 -0.06 21.09 8.47
N VAL A 42 -0.25 21.97 9.46
CA VAL A 42 0.86 22.47 10.29
C VAL A 42 1.54 21.30 10.98
N GLY A 43 2.86 21.21 10.84
CA GLY A 43 3.65 20.12 11.39
C GLY A 43 3.68 18.85 10.54
N SER A 44 2.97 18.82 9.42
CA SER A 44 2.78 17.65 8.54
C SER A 44 2.17 16.44 9.27
N GLN A 45 1.47 15.60 8.52
CA GLN A 45 0.84 14.41 9.10
C GLN A 45 0.85 13.21 8.16
N ILE A 46 0.67 12.03 8.74
CA ILE A 46 0.37 10.80 8.01
C ILE A 46 -1.15 10.61 8.02
N VAL A 47 -1.76 10.67 6.84
CA VAL A 47 -3.16 10.29 6.62
C VAL A 47 -3.21 8.83 6.19
N VAL A 48 -4.04 8.03 6.85
CA VAL A 48 -4.22 6.62 6.49
C VAL A 48 -5.59 6.41 5.83
N ARG A 49 -5.61 5.64 4.75
CA ARG A 49 -6.83 5.19 4.06
C ARG A 49 -6.83 3.68 3.90
N ASN A 50 -8.02 3.09 3.84
CA ASN A 50 -8.15 1.67 3.52
C ASN A 50 -7.93 1.44 2.02
N LEU A 51 -7.11 0.46 1.68
CA LEU A 51 -6.82 0.10 0.29
C LEU A 51 -8.08 -0.37 -0.46
N ASN A 52 -8.94 -1.15 0.21
CA ASN A 52 -10.10 -1.77 -0.41
C ASN A 52 -11.22 -0.81 -0.84
N ASN A 53 -11.32 0.38 -0.23
CA ASN A 53 -12.44 1.30 -0.46
C ASN A 53 -12.07 2.79 -0.41
N GLY A 54 -10.81 3.13 -0.16
CA GLY A 54 -10.30 4.51 -0.10
C GLY A 54 -10.79 5.36 1.09
N GLN A 55 -11.60 4.79 1.98
CA GLN A 55 -12.12 5.51 3.15
C GLN A 55 -10.99 5.83 4.14
N LEU A 56 -11.12 6.95 4.84
CA LEU A 56 -10.18 7.34 5.91
C LEU A 56 -10.15 6.26 7.00
N ASN A 57 -8.95 5.95 7.47
CA ASN A 57 -8.69 5.02 8.55
C ASN A 57 -8.09 5.79 9.74
N ALA A 58 -8.73 5.69 10.90
CA ALA A 58 -8.35 6.41 12.10
C ALA A 58 -7.27 5.72 12.95
N CYS A 59 -6.58 4.69 12.42
CA CYS A 59 -5.63 3.88 13.18
C CYS A 59 -4.52 4.71 13.87
N LEU A 60 -3.95 5.69 13.18
CA LEU A 60 -2.92 6.57 13.76
C LEU A 60 -3.51 7.71 14.60
N VAL A 61 -4.67 8.24 14.20
CA VAL A 61 -5.33 9.36 14.90
C VAL A 61 -5.75 8.95 16.31
N ASN A 62 -6.36 7.77 16.44
CA ASN A 62 -6.79 7.26 17.74
C ASN A 62 -5.60 6.93 18.67
N ALA A 63 -4.43 6.64 18.09
CA ALA A 63 -3.18 6.43 18.83
C ALA A 63 -2.41 7.75 19.09
N GLY A 64 -2.85 8.88 18.54
CA GLY A 64 -2.13 10.16 18.63
C GLY A 64 -0.80 10.19 17.86
N GLN A 65 -0.62 9.29 16.89
CA GLN A 65 0.65 9.07 16.18
C GLN A 65 0.66 9.67 14.76
N ASN A 66 -0.42 10.30 14.31
CA ASN A 66 -0.53 10.80 12.94
C ASN A 66 0.28 12.08 12.70
N GLN A 67 0.59 12.87 13.73
CA GLN A 67 1.30 14.14 13.60
C GLN A 67 2.81 13.95 13.55
N LEU A 68 3.46 14.62 12.58
CA LEU A 68 4.92 14.58 12.42
C LEU A 68 5.62 15.74 13.11
N GLU A 69 4.91 16.73 13.67
CA GLU A 69 5.47 17.84 14.45
C GLU A 69 6.69 18.52 13.78
N LEU A 70 6.68 18.61 12.45
CA LEU A 70 7.76 19.22 11.70
C LEU A 70 7.77 20.75 11.90
N SER A 71 8.95 21.35 11.93
CA SER A 71 9.06 22.81 11.95
C SER A 71 8.58 23.41 10.62
N ALA A 72 8.22 24.70 10.61
CA ALA A 72 7.67 25.38 9.43
C ALA A 72 8.54 25.32 8.15
N ASN A 73 9.85 25.14 8.31
CA ASN A 73 10.85 25.05 7.23
C ASN A 73 11.18 23.60 6.86
N THR A 74 10.49 22.62 7.44
CA THR A 74 10.73 21.19 7.21
C THR A 74 9.51 20.54 6.59
N ILE A 75 9.70 19.84 5.49
CA ILE A 75 8.65 19.06 4.81
C ILE A 75 8.96 17.57 4.85
N ALA A 76 7.92 16.74 4.86
CA ALA A 76 8.05 15.30 4.63
C ALA A 76 8.09 15.04 3.12
N THR A 77 9.10 14.30 2.66
CA THR A 77 9.41 14.14 1.22
C THR A 77 9.20 12.73 0.72
N ASP A 78 9.30 11.73 1.61
CA ASP A 78 9.12 10.33 1.27
C ASP A 78 8.67 9.52 2.50
N ILE A 79 7.98 8.41 2.25
CA ILE A 79 7.51 7.50 3.29
C ILE A 79 7.71 6.05 2.84
N LEU A 80 8.24 5.24 3.75
CA LEU A 80 8.35 3.79 3.61
C LEU A 80 7.77 3.12 4.85
N ILE A 81 6.99 2.06 4.68
CA ILE A 81 6.57 1.21 5.81
C ILE A 81 7.47 -0.01 5.88
N LYS A 82 8.02 -0.29 7.05
CA LYS A 82 8.85 -1.47 7.31
C LYS A 82 8.58 -2.00 8.71
N ASN A 83 8.15 -3.26 8.80
CA ASN A 83 7.93 -3.97 10.06
C ASN A 83 7.07 -3.19 11.07
N GLY A 84 6.00 -2.52 10.60
CA GLY A 84 5.12 -1.73 11.45
C GLY A 84 5.68 -0.36 11.86
N THR A 85 6.75 0.10 11.22
CA THR A 85 7.29 1.46 11.39
C THR A 85 7.21 2.21 10.07
N ALA A 86 6.67 3.43 10.08
CA ALA A 86 6.80 4.37 8.99
C ALA A 86 8.13 5.12 9.14
N VAL A 87 8.97 5.02 8.13
CA VAL A 87 10.22 5.75 7.96
C VAL A 87 9.92 6.93 7.05
N VAL A 88 9.88 8.13 7.61
CA VAL A 88 9.53 9.36 6.88
C VAL A 88 10.78 10.19 6.66
N THR A 89 11.18 10.36 5.40
CA THR A 89 12.29 11.24 5.04
C THR A 89 11.81 12.68 5.07
N THR A 90 12.53 13.56 5.76
CA THR A 90 12.22 14.98 5.87
C THR A 90 13.34 15.82 5.28
N TYR A 91 12.99 17.01 4.80
CA TYR A 91 13.94 17.97 4.26
C TYR A 91 13.67 19.35 4.83
N ASN A 92 14.72 19.98 5.37
CA ASN A 92 14.65 21.35 5.88
C ASN A 92 15.26 22.32 4.88
N ASP A 93 14.48 23.27 4.39
CA ASP A 93 14.90 24.20 3.33
C ASP A 93 15.84 25.32 3.84
N ALA A 94 15.75 25.67 5.11
CA ALA A 94 16.59 26.70 5.73
C ALA A 94 18.02 26.21 6.04
N SER A 95 18.14 24.95 6.44
CA SER A 95 19.43 24.32 6.78
C SER A 95 19.98 23.41 5.68
N LEU A 96 19.17 23.08 4.66
CA LEU A 96 19.51 22.16 3.56
C LEU A 96 19.87 20.76 4.05
N VAL A 97 19.24 20.30 5.13
CA VAL A 97 19.50 19.00 5.76
C VAL A 97 18.35 18.05 5.49
N THR A 98 18.69 16.79 5.17
CA THR A 98 17.76 15.66 5.14
C THR A 98 17.86 14.88 6.45
N ASP A 99 16.72 14.53 7.03
CA ASP A 99 16.63 13.73 8.25
C ASP A 99 15.49 12.70 8.14
N VAL A 100 15.32 11.86 9.15
CA VAL A 100 14.30 10.81 9.18
C VAL A 100 13.46 10.92 10.46
N LYS A 101 12.14 10.91 10.30
CA LYS A 101 11.18 10.73 11.39
C LYS A 101 10.61 9.32 11.38
N LEU A 102 10.63 8.66 12.52
CA LEU A 102 10.09 7.32 12.70
C LEU A 102 8.74 7.41 13.41
N VAL A 103 7.72 6.75 12.85
CA VAL A 103 6.38 6.68 13.43
C VAL A 103 5.98 5.22 13.55
N ASP A 104 5.56 4.80 14.75
CA ASP A 104 4.95 3.49 14.95
C ASP A 104 3.58 3.46 14.26
N VAL A 105 3.38 2.48 13.38
CA VAL A 105 2.14 2.29 12.63
C VAL A 105 1.52 0.90 12.86
N THR A 106 1.99 0.18 13.88
CA THR A 106 1.49 -1.17 14.23
C THR A 106 0.00 -1.21 14.57
N SER A 107 -0.59 -0.07 14.93
CA SER A 107 -2.03 0.10 15.17
C SER A 107 -2.87 0.06 13.88
N CYS A 108 -2.26 0.22 12.71
CA CYS A 108 -2.94 0.16 11.42
C CYS A 108 -3.10 -1.28 10.92
N PRO A 109 -4.11 -1.56 10.08
CA PRO A 109 -4.33 -2.88 9.50
C PRO A 109 -3.28 -3.17 8.41
N ILE A 110 -2.05 -3.34 8.86
CA ILE A 110 -0.89 -3.84 8.13
C ILE A 110 -0.93 -5.36 8.26
N ALA A 111 -2.05 -5.96 7.82
CA ALA A 111 -2.10 -7.41 7.70
C ALA A 111 -1.14 -7.79 6.57
N SER A 112 -0.25 -8.73 6.85
CA SER A 112 0.63 -9.36 5.86
C SER A 112 -0.16 -9.63 4.59
N ALA A 113 0.24 -8.99 3.48
CA ALA A 113 -0.21 -9.40 2.17
C ALA A 113 0.00 -10.92 2.10
N ILE A 114 -1.08 -11.68 1.93
CA ILE A 114 -0.94 -13.09 1.60
C ILE A 114 -0.19 -13.08 0.29
N ASP A 115 0.99 -13.69 0.26
CA ASP A 115 1.73 -13.85 -0.98
C ASP A 115 0.89 -14.71 -1.92
N MET A 116 0.14 -14.04 -2.79
CA MET A 116 -0.76 -14.67 -3.76
C MET A 116 0.04 -15.35 -4.88
N SER A 117 1.36 -15.19 -4.92
CA SER A 117 2.20 -15.92 -5.86
C SER A 117 2.08 -17.43 -5.67
N GLU A 118 1.58 -17.93 -4.52
CA GLU A 118 1.34 -19.36 -4.28
C GLU A 118 -0.16 -19.75 -4.26
N CYS A 119 -1.10 -18.84 -4.54
CA CYS A 119 -2.55 -19.13 -4.53
C CYS A 119 -3.09 -19.61 -5.88
N TYR A 120 -2.44 -20.59 -6.51
CA TYR A 120 -2.97 -21.28 -7.70
C TYR A 120 -3.41 -22.69 -7.37
N ALA A 121 -4.58 -23.10 -7.85
CA ALA A 121 -4.97 -24.50 -7.81
C ALA A 121 -4.09 -25.30 -8.78
N PHE A 122 -3.58 -26.43 -8.34
CA PHE A 122 -2.73 -27.29 -9.17
C PHE A 122 -3.09 -28.76 -8.99
N ILE A 123 -2.87 -29.54 -10.04
CA ILE A 123 -2.99 -31.00 -10.01
C ILE A 123 -1.58 -31.58 -10.00
N ASP A 124 -1.31 -32.43 -9.03
CA ASP A 124 -0.10 -33.24 -8.92
C ASP A 124 -0.53 -34.71 -8.80
N ASP A 125 -0.15 -35.53 -9.78
CA ASP A 125 -0.67 -36.88 -9.98
C ASP A 125 -2.20 -36.98 -9.89
N ASP A 126 -2.71 -37.73 -8.90
CA ASP A 126 -4.13 -37.94 -8.63
C ASP A 126 -4.68 -36.93 -7.62
N ARG A 127 -4.01 -35.80 -7.39
CA ARG A 127 -4.38 -34.83 -6.34
C ARG A 127 -4.55 -33.41 -6.88
N LEU A 128 -5.74 -32.86 -6.72
CA LEU A 128 -6.02 -31.44 -6.90
C LEU A 128 -5.83 -30.72 -5.56
N THR A 129 -4.88 -29.80 -5.50
CA THR A 129 -4.69 -28.90 -4.36
C THR A 129 -5.28 -27.54 -4.68
N ILE A 130 -6.20 -27.08 -3.82
CA ILE A 130 -6.79 -25.74 -3.86
C ILE A 130 -6.25 -24.97 -2.65
N PRO A 131 -5.18 -24.18 -2.82
CA PRO A 131 -4.67 -23.34 -1.75
C PRO A 131 -5.60 -22.13 -1.51
N CYS A 132 -5.44 -21.50 -0.36
CA CYS A 132 -6.09 -20.22 -0.04
C CYS A 132 -7.63 -20.24 -0.02
N LEU A 133 -8.25 -21.40 0.25
CA LEU A 133 -9.70 -21.51 0.40
C LEU A 133 -10.15 -20.84 1.71
N LYS A 134 -11.05 -19.86 1.61
CA LYS A 134 -11.66 -19.22 2.78
C LYS A 134 -12.82 -20.05 3.31
N TYR A 135 -12.70 -20.56 4.53
CA TYR A 135 -13.75 -21.29 5.25
C TYR A 135 -14.04 -20.57 6.58
N GLY A 136 -15.12 -19.78 6.60
CA GLY A 136 -15.41 -18.86 7.70
C GLY A 136 -14.33 -17.78 7.84
N SER A 137 -13.72 -17.70 9.02
CA SER A 137 -12.59 -16.81 9.33
C SER A 137 -11.21 -17.41 9.02
N ASN A 138 -11.16 -18.68 8.60
CA ASN A 138 -9.90 -19.39 8.35
C ASN A 138 -9.56 -19.45 6.86
N VAL A 139 -8.26 -19.48 6.56
CA VAL A 139 -7.74 -19.80 5.23
C VAL A 139 -7.07 -21.17 5.31
N ILE A 140 -7.51 -22.10 4.47
CA ILE A 140 -7.02 -23.47 4.43
C ILE A 140 -6.58 -23.84 3.00
N SER A 141 -5.77 -24.88 2.88
CA SER A 141 -5.56 -25.57 1.61
C SER A 141 -6.36 -26.86 1.62
N VAL A 142 -7.17 -27.09 0.60
CA VAL A 142 -7.92 -28.34 0.44
C VAL A 142 -7.21 -29.21 -0.58
N ILE A 143 -7.10 -30.49 -0.26
CA ILE A 143 -6.52 -31.51 -1.13
C ILE A 143 -7.65 -32.47 -1.48
N MET A 144 -7.86 -32.67 -2.76
CA MET A 144 -8.88 -33.55 -3.31
C MET A 144 -8.19 -34.65 -4.12
N LYS A 145 -8.63 -35.90 -3.97
CA LYS A 145 -8.09 -37.05 -4.69
C LYS A 145 -8.97 -37.41 -5.88
N GLN A 146 -8.36 -37.78 -6.99
CA GLN A 146 -9.03 -38.19 -8.21
C GLN A 146 -9.81 -39.47 -7.97
N ARG A 147 -11.07 -39.49 -8.43
CA ARG A 147 -11.92 -40.67 -8.37
C ARG A 147 -11.61 -41.59 -9.54
N GLY A 148 -10.83 -42.62 -9.26
CA GLY A 148 -10.37 -43.58 -10.28
C GLY A 148 -9.62 -42.84 -11.40
N HIS A 149 -10.00 -43.09 -12.66
CA HIS A 149 -9.42 -42.43 -13.84
C HIS A 149 -10.30 -41.32 -14.42
N SER A 150 -11.25 -40.79 -13.64
CA SER A 150 -12.16 -39.73 -14.11
C SER A 150 -11.62 -38.33 -13.77
N MET A 151 -12.11 -37.28 -14.43
CA MET A 151 -11.81 -35.89 -14.06
C MET A 151 -12.65 -35.39 -12.86
N ASN A 152 -13.11 -36.31 -12.01
CA ASN A 152 -13.82 -35.98 -10.77
C ASN A 152 -12.85 -36.10 -9.60
N PHE A 153 -12.90 -35.13 -8.70
CA PHE A 153 -12.10 -35.12 -7.49
C PHE A 153 -13.01 -35.23 -6.28
N GLU A 154 -12.63 -36.06 -5.32
CA GLU A 154 -13.30 -36.24 -4.04
C GLU A 154 -12.44 -35.64 -2.94
N PHE A 155 -13.09 -35.12 -1.90
CA PHE A 155 -12.37 -34.59 -0.75
C PHE A 155 -11.46 -35.67 -0.14
N ASP A 156 -10.19 -35.33 0.09
CA ASP A 156 -9.22 -36.22 0.73
C ASP A 156 -8.76 -35.64 2.08
N SER A 157 -8.24 -34.42 2.08
CA SER A 157 -7.73 -33.78 3.30
C SER A 157 -7.69 -32.25 3.20
N TYR A 158 -7.37 -31.59 4.31
CA TYR A 158 -7.06 -30.16 4.32
C TYR A 158 -5.83 -29.88 5.19
N LYS A 159 -5.07 -28.85 4.82
CA LYS A 159 -3.98 -28.29 5.63
C LYS A 159 -4.40 -26.90 6.10
N PRO A 160 -4.44 -26.61 7.41
CA PRO A 160 -4.56 -25.24 7.86
C PRO A 160 -3.34 -24.45 7.39
N ASN A 161 -3.54 -23.23 6.92
CA ASN A 161 -2.41 -22.36 6.58
C ASN A 161 -1.69 -22.01 7.90
N LYS A 162 -0.64 -22.75 8.25
CA LYS A 162 0.08 -22.56 9.52
C LYS A 162 0.86 -21.26 9.46
N GLY A 163 0.29 -20.21 10.04
CA GLY A 163 1.08 -19.16 10.65
C GLY A 163 1.89 -19.75 11.81
N LYS A 164 3.21 -19.82 11.63
CA LYS A 164 4.27 -20.16 12.61
C LYS A 164 4.25 -21.60 13.14
N ASP A 165 5.16 -22.40 12.60
CA ASP A 165 5.67 -23.59 13.29
C ASP A 165 6.29 -23.16 14.64
N ARG A 166 5.56 -23.41 15.73
CA ARG A 166 6.21 -23.61 17.02
C ARG A 166 6.90 -24.96 16.94
N LYS A 167 8.22 -24.95 16.71
CA LYS A 167 9.07 -26.08 17.04
C LYS A 167 8.92 -26.35 18.53
N HIS A 168 8.37 -27.51 18.87
CA HIS A 168 8.66 -28.14 20.14
C HIS A 168 10.05 -28.74 19.99
N ASP A 169 11.03 -28.05 20.57
CA ASP A 169 12.34 -28.66 20.82
C ASP A 169 12.18 -29.48 22.12
N ASP A 170 12.34 -30.79 21.99
CA ASP A 170 12.59 -31.72 23.10
C ASP A 170 14.03 -31.59 23.61
#